data_AF-A0A9Q1AHF3-F1
#
_entry.id   AF-A0A9Q1AHF3-F1
#
_cell.length_a   1.000
_cell.length_b   1.000
_cell.length_c   1.000
_cell.angle_alpha   90.00
_cell.angle_beta   90.00
_cell.angle_gamma   90.00
#
_symmetry.space_group_name_H-M   'P 1'
#
loop_
_entity.id
_entity.type
_entity.pdbx_description
1 polymer ?
#
loop_
_entity_poly.entity_id
_entity_poly.type
_entity_poly.pdbx_seq_one_letter_code
_entity_poly.pdbx_strand_id
1 'polypeptide(L)'
;MAVFLGVTGISFAAFPLSKVFPLALAQAVASGAVGAFLVDRIIRKQLGHLLVKASSSQSEPKENAIHSKNIGLLSDFAGPKGTQLEIVYGVFGYMQILSACFMSFAHGGNDVSNAIGPLAAALSILHGGASGAEIVIPVDVLAWGGFGIVAGLMMWGYRVIATIGKKITELTPTRGFAAEFAAASVVLVASKLGLPISATHTLVGAVMGVGFARGLNSVRAETVREIVVSWVVTIPVGAIFAVFYTWIMTKLLSYIL
;
A
#
# COMPACT_ATOMS: atom_id res chain seq x y z
N MET A 1 18.42 10.70 5.46
CA MET A 1 17.72 11.36 6.59
C MET A 1 16.21 11.36 6.42
N ALA A 2 15.62 11.88 5.33
CA ALA A 2 14.15 11.88 5.14
C ALA A 2 13.51 10.47 5.09
N VAL A 3 14.18 9.50 4.47
CA VAL A 3 13.72 8.09 4.45
C VAL A 3 13.71 7.48 5.85
N PHE A 4 14.73 7.76 6.64
CA PHE A 4 14.81 7.31 8.02
C PHE A 4 13.66 7.88 8.86
N LEU A 5 13.37 9.18 8.74
CA LEU A 5 12.24 9.84 9.41
C LEU A 5 10.88 9.32 8.96
N GLY A 6 10.69 9.04 7.67
CA GLY A 6 9.44 8.50 7.15
C GLY A 6 9.17 7.07 7.64
N VAL A 7 10.16 6.18 7.52
CA VAL A 7 10.03 4.78 7.97
C VAL A 7 9.90 4.71 9.49
N THR A 8 10.66 5.50 10.25
CA THR A 8 10.51 5.56 11.72
C THR A 8 9.16 6.13 12.15
N GLY A 9 8.62 7.14 11.46
CA GLY A 9 7.29 7.68 11.75
C GLY A 9 6.17 6.66 11.51
N ILE A 10 6.24 5.90 10.42
CA ILE A 10 5.29 4.82 10.11
C ILE A 10 5.40 3.68 11.11
N SER A 11 6.63 3.25 11.45
CA SER A 11 6.86 2.25 12.49
C SER A 11 6.37 2.71 13.87
N PHE A 12 6.48 3.99 14.21
CA PHE A 12 6.01 4.50 15.50
C PHE A 12 4.47 4.48 15.60
N ALA A 13 3.76 4.73 14.49
CA ALA A 13 2.29 4.63 14.45
C ALA A 13 1.77 3.18 14.52
N ALA A 14 2.66 2.20 14.26
CA ALA A 14 2.38 0.77 14.21
C ALA A 14 2.37 0.07 15.56
N PHE A 15 3.19 0.52 16.51
CA PHE A 15 3.33 -0.15 17.80
C PHE A 15 2.22 0.30 18.77
N PRO A 16 1.53 -0.62 19.44
CA PRO A 16 0.51 -0.27 20.41
C PRO A 16 1.16 0.45 21.60
N LEU A 17 0.63 1.63 21.95
CA LEU A 17 0.93 2.33 23.20
C LEU A 17 0.34 1.53 24.37
N SER A 18 0.94 0.39 24.71
CA SER A 18 0.60 -0.34 25.93
C SER A 18 1.86 -0.83 26.63
N LYS A 19 2.35 0.07 27.51
CA LYS A 19 3.14 -0.16 28.73
C LYS A 19 4.67 -0.31 28.71
N VAL A 20 5.36 -0.24 27.57
CA VAL A 20 6.84 -0.04 27.55
C VAL A 20 7.26 0.94 26.44
N PHE A 21 6.96 2.23 26.64
CA PHE A 21 7.33 3.33 25.75
C PHE A 21 8.80 3.28 25.24
N PRO A 22 9.83 3.02 26.08
CA PRO A 22 11.21 2.97 25.59
C PRO A 22 11.51 1.75 24.71
N LEU A 23 10.85 0.61 24.95
CA LEU A 23 11.07 -0.62 24.17
C LEU A 23 10.38 -0.55 22.80
N ALA A 24 9.18 0.03 22.76
CA ALA A 24 8.47 0.31 21.51
C ALA A 24 9.24 1.32 20.64
N LEU A 25 9.82 2.35 21.25
CA LEU A 25 10.69 3.31 20.57
C LEU A 25 11.95 2.63 20.01
N ALA A 26 12.61 1.78 20.78
CA ALA A 26 13.79 1.05 20.34
C ALA A 26 13.50 0.08 19.17
N GLN A 27 12.37 -0.64 19.22
CA GLN A 27 11.94 -1.54 18.14
C GLN A 27 11.51 -0.78 16.88
N ALA A 28 10.82 0.35 17.03
CA ALA A 28 10.46 1.23 15.92
C ALA A 28 11.70 1.85 15.24
N VAL A 29 12.71 2.24 16.04
CA VAL A 29 13.99 2.78 15.52
C VAL A 29 14.82 1.67 14.85
N ALA A 30 14.88 0.47 15.41
CA ALA A 30 15.63 -0.65 14.82
C ALA A 30 15.00 -1.13 13.50
N SER A 31 13.69 -1.37 13.48
CA SER A 31 12.96 -1.71 12.25
C SER A 31 13.01 -0.58 11.23
N GLY A 32 12.93 0.67 11.69
CA GLY A 32 13.07 1.87 10.87
C GLY A 32 14.46 2.06 10.27
N ALA A 33 15.53 1.70 10.99
CA ALA A 33 16.90 1.75 10.50
C ALA A 33 17.18 0.69 9.44
N VAL A 34 16.71 -0.55 9.66
CA VAL A 34 16.83 -1.64 8.68
C VAL A 34 16.00 -1.34 7.42
N GLY A 35 14.76 -0.88 7.61
CA GLY A 35 13.89 -0.45 6.52
C GLY A 35 14.49 0.72 5.74
N ALA A 36 15.01 1.74 6.44
CA ALA A 36 15.67 2.87 5.80
C ALA A 36 16.94 2.47 5.05
N PHE A 37 17.75 1.55 5.59
CA PHE A 37 18.94 1.05 4.91
C PHE A 37 18.60 0.26 3.63
N LEU A 38 17.59 -0.60 3.69
CA LEU A 38 17.10 -1.36 2.53
C LEU A 38 16.54 -0.43 1.45
N VAL A 39 15.69 0.53 1.85
CA VAL A 39 15.11 1.53 0.96
C VAL A 39 16.21 2.39 0.34
N ASP A 40 17.13 2.92 1.13
CA ASP A 40 18.27 3.74 0.66
C ASP A 40 19.19 2.95 -0.30
N ARG A 41 19.38 1.65 -0.07
CA ARG A 41 20.14 0.76 -0.97
C ARG A 41 19.40 0.49 -2.29
N ILE A 42 18.08 0.32 -2.25
CA ILE A 42 17.23 0.12 -3.45
C ILE A 42 17.19 1.40 -4.28
N ILE A 43 17.02 2.57 -3.64
CA ILE A 43 17.04 3.88 -4.30
C ILE A 43 18.38 4.08 -5.00
N ARG A 44 19.51 3.88 -4.30
CA ARG A 44 20.83 4.06 -4.91
C ARG A 44 21.08 3.12 -6.09
N LYS A 45 20.53 1.90 -6.07
CA LYS A 45 20.63 0.97 -7.20
C LYS A 45 19.75 1.32 -8.40
N GLN A 46 18.53 1.82 -8.17
CA GLN A 46 17.54 2.03 -9.24
C GLN A 46 17.49 3.48 -9.74
N LEU A 47 17.45 4.44 -8.81
CA LEU A 47 17.41 5.88 -9.10
C LEU A 47 18.80 6.54 -9.04
N GLY A 48 19.85 5.86 -8.59
CA GLY A 48 21.18 6.45 -8.42
C GLY A 48 21.71 7.15 -9.67
N HIS A 49 21.49 6.57 -10.85
CA HIS A 49 21.90 7.19 -12.11
C HIS A 49 21.08 8.45 -12.47
N LEU A 50 19.79 8.51 -12.11
CA LEU A 50 18.94 9.70 -12.31
C LEU A 50 19.30 10.82 -11.33
N LEU A 51 19.70 10.46 -10.11
CA LEU A 51 20.10 11.40 -9.07
C LEU A 51 21.49 11.99 -9.32
N VAL A 52 22.44 11.15 -9.74
CA VAL A 52 23.79 11.60 -10.15
C VAL A 52 23.70 12.43 -11.42
N LYS A 53 22.86 12.04 -12.40
CA LYS A 53 22.64 12.83 -13.62
C LYS A 53 22.05 14.21 -13.31
N ALA A 54 21.05 14.29 -12.43
CA ALA A 54 20.49 15.56 -11.95
C ALA A 54 21.53 16.44 -11.23
N SER A 55 22.47 15.82 -10.51
CA SER A 55 23.60 16.51 -9.87
C SER A 55 24.65 17.00 -10.88
N SER A 56 24.88 16.26 -11.98
CA SER A 56 25.85 16.62 -13.03
C SER A 56 25.31 17.59 -14.09
N SER A 57 23.98 17.70 -14.27
CA SER A 57 23.36 18.61 -15.24
C SER A 57 23.29 20.07 -14.77
N GLN A 58 23.82 20.38 -13.57
CA GLN A 58 23.94 21.76 -13.09
C GLN A 58 25.06 22.56 -13.80
N SER A 59 25.81 21.96 -14.73
CA SER A 59 26.97 22.61 -15.37
C SER A 59 26.97 22.55 -16.89
N GLU A 60 25.98 23.12 -17.58
CA GLU A 60 26.17 23.66 -18.94
C GLU A 60 25.27 24.89 -19.19
N PRO A 61 25.82 26.06 -19.58
CA PRO A 61 25.03 27.19 -20.08
C PRO A 61 24.92 27.10 -21.61
N LYS A 62 23.71 26.97 -22.18
CA LYS A 62 23.48 27.29 -23.60
C LYS A 62 22.17 28.03 -23.85
N GLU A 63 22.39 29.31 -24.08
CA GLU A 63 21.58 30.29 -24.80
C GLU A 63 21.20 29.79 -26.22
N ASN A 64 19.92 29.93 -26.59
CA ASN A 64 19.48 30.64 -27.79
C ASN A 64 17.95 30.67 -27.87
N ALA A 65 17.42 31.89 -27.81
CA ALA A 65 16.03 32.22 -28.08
C ALA A 65 15.73 32.18 -29.59
N ILE A 66 14.47 31.93 -29.97
CA ILE A 66 13.73 32.66 -31.04
C ILE A 66 12.21 32.38 -30.89
N HIS A 67 11.47 33.48 -30.69
CA HIS A 67 10.06 33.77 -31.00
C HIS A 67 8.90 32.84 -30.56
N SER A 68 8.17 33.26 -29.51
CA SER A 68 6.74 33.61 -29.63
C SER A 68 6.32 34.46 -28.42
N LYS A 69 6.27 35.77 -28.63
CA LYS A 69 5.89 36.77 -27.64
C LYS A 69 4.37 36.93 -27.70
N ASN A 70 3.63 36.04 -27.03
CA ASN A 70 2.21 36.19 -26.61
C ASN A 70 1.68 34.95 -25.84
N ILE A 71 2.45 34.39 -24.90
CA ILE A 71 1.99 33.28 -24.04
C ILE A 71 2.43 33.58 -22.60
N GLY A 72 1.88 34.63 -21.98
CA GLY A 72 2.24 35.03 -20.60
C GLY A 72 1.33 34.46 -19.51
N LEU A 73 0.06 34.16 -19.82
CA LEU A 73 -0.93 33.72 -18.82
C LEU A 73 -1.08 32.19 -18.74
N LEU A 74 -0.86 31.49 -19.85
CA LEU A 74 -0.98 30.02 -19.94
C LEU A 74 0.36 29.29 -19.74
N SER A 75 1.48 30.01 -19.74
CA SER A 75 2.80 29.48 -19.40
C SER A 75 2.97 29.20 -17.92
N ASP A 76 2.30 29.96 -17.05
CA ASP A 76 2.30 29.72 -15.60
C ASP A 76 1.49 28.48 -15.20
N PHE A 77 0.55 28.06 -16.07
CA PHE A 77 -0.19 26.79 -15.96
C PHE A 77 0.41 25.66 -16.81
N ALA A 78 1.41 25.95 -17.65
CA ALA A 78 2.07 24.92 -18.43
C ALA A 78 2.96 24.12 -17.48
N GLY A 79 2.57 22.86 -17.26
CA GLY A 79 3.29 21.95 -16.35
C GLY A 79 4.80 21.90 -16.62
N PRO A 80 5.61 21.52 -15.60
CA PRO A 80 7.07 21.58 -15.68
C PRO A 80 7.61 20.83 -16.91
N LYS A 81 8.52 21.47 -17.66
CA LYS A 81 9.15 20.90 -18.87
C LYS A 81 10.66 20.72 -18.67
N GLY A 82 11.22 19.68 -19.29
CA GLY A 82 12.66 19.40 -19.30
C GLY A 82 13.22 19.06 -17.91
N THR A 83 14.33 19.72 -17.53
CA THR A 83 15.08 19.46 -16.29
C THR A 83 14.23 19.61 -15.02
N GLN A 84 13.27 20.54 -15.00
CA GLN A 84 12.32 20.71 -13.90
C GLN A 84 11.49 19.44 -13.65
N LEU A 85 11.04 18.78 -14.72
CA LEU A 85 10.25 17.54 -14.63
C LEU A 85 11.10 16.38 -14.10
N GLU A 86 12.37 16.32 -14.50
CA GLU A 86 13.31 15.27 -14.06
C GLU A 86 13.63 15.42 -12.56
N ILE A 87 13.83 16.65 -12.07
CA ILE A 87 14.01 16.92 -10.63
C ILE A 87 12.75 16.54 -9.84
N VAL A 88 11.58 16.95 -10.31
CA VAL A 88 10.29 16.60 -9.68
C VAL A 88 10.11 15.09 -9.64
N TYR A 89 10.39 14.38 -10.73
CA TYR A 89 10.27 12.92 -10.77
C TYR A 89 11.31 12.22 -9.89
N GLY A 90 12.52 12.80 -9.75
CA GLY A 90 13.51 12.33 -8.80
C GLY A 90 13.01 12.41 -7.36
N VAL A 91 12.51 13.59 -6.94
CA VAL A 91 11.99 13.80 -5.58
C VAL A 91 10.75 12.95 -5.31
N PHE A 92 9.79 12.94 -6.23
CA PHE A 92 8.58 12.12 -6.08
C PHE A 92 8.86 10.62 -6.20
N GLY A 93 9.95 10.22 -6.87
CA GLY A 93 10.42 8.83 -6.85
C GLY A 93 10.80 8.37 -5.44
N TYR A 94 11.44 9.24 -4.65
CA TYR A 94 11.68 8.97 -3.24
C TYR A 94 10.39 8.93 -2.43
N MET A 95 9.51 9.92 -2.63
CA MET A 95 8.25 9.98 -1.91
C MET A 95 7.36 8.77 -2.21
N GLN A 96 7.36 8.27 -3.45
CA GLN A 96 6.66 7.06 -3.87
C GLN A 96 7.08 5.84 -3.04
N ILE A 97 8.37 5.69 -2.76
CA ILE A 97 8.83 4.53 -1.99
C ILE A 97 8.36 4.65 -0.54
N LEU A 98 8.35 5.87 0.01
CA LEU A 98 7.80 6.11 1.34
C LEU A 98 6.29 5.89 1.40
N SER A 99 5.53 6.31 0.39
CA SER A 99 4.09 6.02 0.30
C SER A 99 3.81 4.53 0.13
N ALA A 100 4.64 3.81 -0.62
CA ALA A 100 4.50 2.36 -0.77
C ALA A 100 4.76 1.63 0.56
N CYS A 101 5.77 2.05 1.32
CA CYS A 101 5.99 1.55 2.68
C CYS A 101 4.80 1.86 3.59
N PHE A 102 4.26 3.08 3.50
CA PHE A 102 3.11 3.49 4.29
C PHE A 102 1.86 2.67 3.97
N MET A 103 1.58 2.47 2.68
CA MET A 103 0.49 1.65 2.20
C MET A 103 0.66 0.19 2.62
N SER A 104 1.87 -0.37 2.49
CA SER A 104 2.18 -1.74 2.93
C SER A 104 1.89 -1.92 4.43
N PHE A 105 2.27 -0.94 5.24
CA PHE A 105 1.97 -0.95 6.67
C PHE A 105 0.46 -0.89 6.96
N ALA A 106 -0.25 0.09 6.37
CA ALA A 106 -1.69 0.26 6.59
C ALA A 106 -2.50 -0.96 6.09
N HIS A 107 -2.16 -1.46 4.90
CA HIS A 107 -2.78 -2.64 4.29
C HIS A 107 -2.50 -3.91 5.11
N GLY A 108 -1.26 -4.10 5.57
CA GLY A 108 -0.90 -5.23 6.42
C GLY A 108 -1.69 -5.27 7.72
N GLY A 109 -1.83 -4.13 8.41
CA GLY A 109 -2.63 -4.05 9.64
C GLY A 109 -4.11 -4.41 9.43
N ASN A 110 -4.69 -3.97 8.30
CA ASN A 110 -6.06 -4.29 7.93
C ASN A 110 -6.23 -5.79 7.58
N ASP A 111 -5.33 -6.35 6.80
CA ASP A 111 -5.42 -7.73 6.30
C ASP A 111 -5.12 -8.80 7.37
N VAL A 112 -4.23 -8.50 8.32
CA VAL A 112 -3.95 -9.40 9.45
C VAL A 112 -5.23 -9.70 10.23
N SER A 113 -6.11 -8.70 10.39
CA SER A 113 -7.41 -8.89 11.05
C SER A 113 -8.32 -9.85 10.28
N ASN A 114 -8.32 -9.77 8.95
CA ASN A 114 -9.11 -10.66 8.08
C ASN A 114 -8.59 -12.10 8.13
N ALA A 115 -7.27 -12.31 8.20
CA ALA A 115 -6.67 -13.63 8.26
C ALA A 115 -6.81 -14.30 9.64
N ILE A 116 -6.63 -13.52 10.71
CA ILE A 116 -6.54 -14.06 12.07
C ILE A 116 -7.89 -14.06 12.78
N GLY A 117 -8.85 -13.24 12.36
CA GLY A 117 -10.19 -13.17 12.97
C GLY A 117 -10.86 -14.54 13.16
N PRO A 118 -10.94 -15.41 12.12
CA PRO A 118 -11.51 -16.75 12.28
C PRO A 118 -10.73 -17.65 13.24
N LEU A 119 -9.40 -17.56 13.24
CA LEU A 119 -8.54 -18.34 14.13
C LEU A 119 -8.69 -17.89 15.59
N ALA A 120 -8.77 -16.58 15.82
CA ALA A 120 -9.04 -16.00 17.13
C ALA A 120 -10.41 -16.46 17.68
N ALA A 121 -11.44 -16.52 16.83
CA ALA A 121 -12.75 -17.05 17.19
C ALA A 121 -12.73 -18.56 17.50
N ALA A 122 -11.95 -19.37 16.78
CA ALA A 122 -11.80 -20.78 17.10
C ALA A 122 -11.08 -20.99 18.44
N LEU A 123 -10.02 -20.20 18.70
CA LEU A 123 -9.27 -20.27 19.96
C LEU A 123 -10.12 -19.84 21.16
N SER A 124 -10.99 -18.84 21.00
CA SER A 124 -11.88 -18.42 22.08
C SER A 124 -12.86 -19.52 22.49
N ILE A 125 -13.41 -20.27 21.52
CA ILE A 125 -14.29 -21.42 21.78
C ILE A 125 -13.52 -22.52 22.53
N LEU A 126 -12.29 -22.84 22.10
CA LEU A 126 -11.46 -23.88 22.72
C LEU A 126 -11.06 -23.57 24.17
N HIS A 127 -10.83 -22.29 24.49
CA HIS A 127 -10.50 -21.85 25.85
C HIS A 127 -11.73 -21.64 26.74
N GLY A 128 -12.92 -22.08 26.33
CA GLY A 128 -14.16 -21.98 27.13
C GLY A 128 -14.83 -20.60 27.10
N GLY A 129 -14.42 -19.73 26.17
CA GLY A 129 -14.97 -18.39 25.96
C GLY A 129 -16.33 -18.40 25.27
N ALA A 130 -17.36 -18.91 25.96
CA ALA A 130 -18.76 -18.72 25.56
C ALA A 130 -19.31 -17.33 25.95
N SER A 131 -18.54 -16.50 26.66
CA SER A 131 -19.00 -15.21 27.18
C SER A 131 -17.96 -14.11 26.98
N GLY A 132 -18.16 -13.28 25.95
CA GLY A 132 -17.85 -11.84 25.89
C GLY A 132 -16.48 -11.30 26.35
N ALA A 133 -15.50 -12.15 26.67
CA ALA A 133 -14.20 -11.74 27.17
C ALA A 133 -13.35 -11.16 26.04
N GLU A 134 -12.60 -10.11 26.38
CA GLU A 134 -11.66 -9.45 25.48
C GLU A 134 -10.67 -10.49 24.93
N ILE A 135 -10.76 -10.77 23.62
CA ILE A 135 -9.93 -11.79 22.97
C ILE A 135 -8.53 -11.22 22.82
N VAL A 136 -7.65 -11.55 23.77
CA VAL A 136 -6.22 -11.24 23.65
C VAL A 136 -5.62 -12.25 22.68
N ILE A 137 -5.38 -11.80 21.43
CA ILE A 137 -4.75 -12.62 20.40
C ILE A 137 -3.24 -12.72 20.71
N PRO A 138 -2.66 -13.93 20.83
CA PRO A 138 -1.23 -14.09 21.07
C PRO A 138 -0.40 -13.48 19.93
N VAL A 139 0.72 -12.83 20.29
CA VAL A 139 1.62 -12.19 19.32
C VAL A 139 2.17 -13.22 18.31
N ASP A 140 2.39 -14.46 18.73
CA ASP A 140 2.89 -15.54 17.87
C ASP A 140 1.94 -15.85 16.71
N VAL A 141 0.63 -15.86 16.98
CA VAL A 141 -0.41 -16.06 15.96
C VAL A 141 -0.40 -14.88 14.98
N LEU A 142 -0.23 -13.66 15.49
CA LEU A 142 -0.06 -12.45 14.69
C LEU A 142 1.17 -12.53 13.77
N ALA A 143 2.29 -13.05 14.28
CA ALA A 143 3.51 -13.23 13.53
C ALA A 143 3.35 -14.26 12.40
N TRP A 144 2.69 -15.39 12.66
CA TRP A 144 2.38 -16.40 11.65
C TRP A 144 1.43 -15.88 10.56
N GLY A 145 0.40 -15.10 10.94
CA GLY A 145 -0.49 -14.46 9.98
C GLY A 145 0.26 -13.47 9.08
N GLY A 146 1.12 -12.63 9.66
CA GLY A 146 1.98 -11.72 8.91
C GLY A 146 2.93 -12.45 7.95
N PHE A 147 3.55 -13.54 8.40
CA PHE A 147 4.40 -14.39 7.56
C PHE A 147 3.62 -14.96 6.36
N GLY A 148 2.41 -15.47 6.58
CA GLY A 148 1.54 -15.99 5.52
C GLY A 148 1.21 -14.95 4.45
N ILE A 149 0.90 -13.71 4.87
CA ILE A 149 0.63 -12.59 3.94
C ILE A 149 1.87 -12.29 3.09
N VAL A 150 3.05 -12.18 3.71
CA VAL A 150 4.32 -11.91 3.00
C VAL A 150 4.63 -13.02 2.01
N ALA A 151 4.53 -14.29 2.43
CA ALA A 151 4.75 -15.44 1.57
C ALA A 151 3.79 -15.46 0.36
N GLY A 152 2.50 -15.21 0.59
CA GLY A 152 1.49 -15.13 -0.48
C GLY A 152 1.78 -14.01 -1.48
N LEU A 153 2.17 -12.83 -0.98
CA LEU A 153 2.55 -11.70 -1.82
C LEU A 153 3.78 -12.02 -2.68
N MET A 154 4.78 -12.71 -2.13
CA MET A 154 5.98 -13.12 -2.87
C MET A 154 5.66 -14.14 -3.98
N MET A 155 4.75 -15.08 -3.74
CA MET A 155 4.41 -16.13 -4.71
C MET A 155 3.55 -15.61 -5.88
N TRP A 156 2.54 -14.79 -5.60
CA TRP A 156 1.52 -14.44 -6.61
C TRP A 156 1.15 -12.95 -6.68
N GLY A 157 1.67 -12.12 -5.77
CA GLY A 157 1.33 -10.70 -5.68
C GLY A 157 1.71 -9.89 -6.92
N TYR A 158 2.72 -10.32 -7.67
CA TYR A 158 3.21 -9.60 -8.86
C TYR A 158 2.13 -9.36 -9.92
N ARG A 159 1.14 -10.26 -10.05
CA ARG A 159 0.05 -10.12 -11.03
C ARG A 159 -0.90 -8.99 -10.69
N VAL A 160 -1.22 -8.84 -9.40
CA VAL A 160 -2.11 -7.78 -8.91
C VAL A 160 -1.40 -6.43 -8.99
N ILE A 161 -0.13 -6.38 -8.58
CA ILE A 161 0.71 -5.18 -8.69
C ILE A 161 0.81 -4.71 -10.15
N ALA A 162 1.02 -5.64 -11.09
CA ALA A 162 1.06 -5.31 -12.52
C ALA A 162 -0.27 -4.78 -13.05
N THR A 163 -1.39 -5.31 -12.56
CA THR A 163 -2.74 -4.86 -12.97
C THR A 163 -3.03 -3.45 -12.49
N ILE A 164 -2.80 -3.17 -11.20
CA ILE A 164 -3.02 -1.83 -10.64
C ILE A 164 -2.05 -0.82 -11.25
N GLY A 165 -0.76 -1.19 -11.34
CA GLY A 165 0.31 -0.30 -11.77
C GLY A 165 0.30 0.05 -13.26
N LYS A 166 -0.25 -0.83 -14.12
CA LYS A 166 -0.19 -0.66 -15.58
C LYS A 166 -1.52 -0.73 -16.31
N LYS A 167 -2.57 -1.33 -15.73
CA LYS A 167 -3.84 -1.60 -16.44
C LYS A 167 -4.99 -0.65 -16.11
N ILE A 168 -4.92 0.17 -15.06
CA ILE A 168 -6.00 1.12 -14.72
C ILE A 168 -5.78 2.48 -15.41
N THR A 169 -4.69 3.17 -15.05
CA THR A 169 -4.24 4.43 -15.63
C THR A 169 -2.71 4.41 -15.71
N GLU A 170 -2.12 5.25 -16.55
CA GLU A 170 -0.67 5.49 -16.46
C GLU A 170 -0.34 6.15 -15.11
N LEU A 171 0.71 5.69 -14.44
CA LEU A 171 1.16 6.22 -13.15
C LEU A 171 2.58 6.79 -13.33
N THR A 172 2.73 8.10 -13.10
CA THR A 172 4.04 8.73 -12.87
C THR A 172 4.35 8.76 -11.38
N PRO A 173 5.61 8.96 -10.95
CA PRO A 173 5.97 9.00 -9.52
C PRO A 173 5.13 9.97 -8.69
N THR A 174 4.78 11.14 -9.25
CA THR A 174 3.89 12.11 -8.61
C THR A 174 2.47 11.58 -8.37
N ARG A 175 1.94 10.84 -9.34
CA ARG A 175 0.59 10.30 -9.36
C ARG A 175 0.45 9.06 -8.48
N GLY A 176 1.43 8.16 -8.56
CA GLY A 176 1.49 7.00 -7.69
C GLY A 176 1.59 7.41 -6.23
N PHE A 177 2.39 8.44 -5.91
CA PHE A 177 2.54 8.92 -4.55
C PHE A 177 1.21 9.45 -4.02
N ALA A 178 0.53 10.31 -4.79
CA ALA A 178 -0.76 10.86 -4.40
C ALA A 178 -1.83 9.76 -4.18
N ALA A 179 -1.90 8.79 -5.11
CA ALA A 179 -2.86 7.69 -5.01
C ALA A 179 -2.57 6.78 -3.80
N GLU A 180 -1.32 6.34 -3.61
CA GLU A 180 -0.94 5.48 -2.49
C GLU A 180 -1.06 6.19 -1.15
N PHE A 181 -0.63 7.45 -1.06
CA PHE A 181 -0.71 8.20 0.19
C PHE A 181 -2.17 8.43 0.62
N ALA A 182 -3.04 8.77 -0.34
CA ALA A 182 -4.47 8.91 -0.08
C ALA A 182 -5.10 7.58 0.37
N ALA A 183 -4.81 6.50 -0.36
CA ALA A 183 -5.34 5.18 -0.02
C ALA A 183 -4.84 4.70 1.36
N ALA A 184 -3.55 4.81 1.62
CA ALA A 184 -2.92 4.41 2.88
C ALA A 184 -3.48 5.20 4.06
N SER A 185 -3.71 6.51 3.89
CA SER A 185 -4.30 7.35 4.94
C SER A 185 -5.72 6.88 5.30
N VAL A 186 -6.56 6.62 4.29
CA VAL A 186 -7.92 6.11 4.50
C VAL A 186 -7.90 4.73 5.18
N VAL A 187 -7.04 3.82 4.72
CA VAL A 187 -6.91 2.48 5.30
C VAL A 187 -6.42 2.53 6.74
N LEU A 188 -5.44 3.39 7.04
CA LEU A 188 -4.92 3.54 8.39
C LEU A 188 -6.00 4.10 9.32
N VAL A 189 -6.69 5.18 8.92
CA VAL A 189 -7.74 5.79 9.73
C VAL A 189 -8.88 4.81 9.98
N ALA A 190 -9.34 4.11 8.95
CA ALA A 190 -10.39 3.10 9.11
C ALA A 190 -9.94 1.95 10.04
N SER A 191 -8.70 1.48 9.91
CA SER A 191 -8.14 0.43 10.76
C SER A 191 -7.99 0.89 12.22
N LYS A 192 -7.60 2.16 12.46
CA LYS A 192 -7.55 2.75 13.81
C LYS A 192 -8.94 2.88 14.44
N LEU A 193 -9.98 3.10 13.62
CA LEU A 193 -11.38 3.12 14.06
C LEU A 193 -11.99 1.72 14.20
N GLY A 194 -11.25 0.65 13.87
CA GLY A 194 -11.75 -0.73 13.90
C GLY A 194 -12.78 -1.04 12.81
N LEU A 195 -12.88 -0.20 11.77
CA LEU A 195 -13.83 -0.40 10.68
C LEU A 195 -13.27 -1.39 9.66
N PRO A 196 -13.97 -2.50 9.37
CA PRO A 196 -13.55 -3.41 8.32
C PRO A 196 -13.81 -2.76 6.96
N ILE A 197 -12.76 -2.26 6.33
CA ILE A 197 -12.81 -1.74 4.97
C ILE A 197 -11.97 -2.62 4.03
N SER A 198 -12.22 -2.51 2.73
CA SER A 198 -11.42 -3.18 1.72
C SER A 198 -10.32 -2.26 1.20
N ALA A 199 -9.08 -2.55 1.57
CA ALA A 199 -7.92 -1.76 1.15
C ALA A 199 -7.70 -1.80 -0.37
N THR A 200 -8.10 -2.88 -1.06
CA THR A 200 -8.05 -2.98 -2.53
C THR A 200 -9.02 -2.02 -3.20
N HIS A 201 -10.25 -1.87 -2.69
CA HIS A 201 -11.22 -0.90 -3.22
C HIS A 201 -10.71 0.52 -3.02
N THR A 202 -10.17 0.81 -1.83
CA THR A 202 -9.60 2.13 -1.53
C THR A 202 -8.45 2.48 -2.47
N LEU A 203 -7.54 1.52 -2.74
CA LEU A 203 -6.42 1.74 -3.65
C LEU A 203 -6.87 1.91 -5.10
N VAL A 204 -7.75 1.05 -5.60
CA VAL A 204 -8.29 1.16 -6.97
C VAL A 204 -9.04 2.48 -7.14
N GLY A 205 -9.85 2.87 -6.16
CA GLY A 205 -10.55 4.15 -6.14
C GLY A 205 -9.61 5.35 -6.16
N ALA A 206 -8.53 5.34 -5.37
CA ALA A 206 -7.53 6.40 -5.36
C ALA A 206 -6.80 6.51 -6.71
N VAL A 207 -6.42 5.37 -7.31
CA VAL A 207 -5.79 5.31 -8.63
C VAL A 207 -6.74 5.82 -9.72
N MET A 208 -8.03 5.46 -9.66
CA MET A 208 -9.06 5.99 -10.55
C MET A 208 -9.24 7.50 -10.37
N GLY A 209 -9.25 8.01 -9.13
CA GLY A 209 -9.37 9.44 -8.84
C GLY A 209 -8.24 10.26 -9.47
N VAL A 210 -6.99 9.80 -9.35
CA VAL A 210 -5.83 10.44 -10.00
C VAL A 210 -5.90 10.30 -11.54
N GLY A 211 -6.47 9.20 -12.04
CA GLY A 211 -6.73 9.01 -13.47
C GLY A 211 -7.79 9.97 -14.01
N PHE A 212 -8.90 10.17 -13.30
CA PHE A 212 -9.97 11.09 -13.71
C PHE A 212 -9.57 12.56 -13.65
N ALA A 213 -8.66 12.93 -12.75
CA ALA A 213 -8.09 14.28 -12.70
C ALA A 213 -7.34 14.68 -14.00
N ARG A 214 -6.97 13.70 -14.84
CA ARG A 214 -6.36 13.93 -16.18
C ARG A 214 -7.37 13.92 -17.33
N GLY A 215 -8.62 13.56 -17.06
CA GLY A 215 -9.67 13.36 -18.05
C GLY A 215 -10.35 12.00 -17.91
N LEU A 216 -11.59 11.91 -18.38
CA LEU A 216 -12.37 10.68 -18.30
C LEU A 216 -11.79 9.55 -19.16
N ASN A 217 -11.08 9.88 -20.24
CA ASN A 217 -10.47 8.92 -21.16
C ASN A 217 -9.12 8.36 -20.68
N SER A 218 -8.51 8.90 -19.62
CA SER A 218 -7.23 8.36 -19.10
C SER A 218 -7.38 7.12 -18.24
N VAL A 219 -8.61 6.77 -17.85
CA VAL A 219 -8.93 5.54 -17.11
C VAL A 219 -9.49 4.51 -18.09
N ARG A 220 -8.89 3.31 -18.13
CA ARG A 220 -9.43 2.21 -18.95
C ARG A 220 -10.67 1.62 -18.29
N ALA A 221 -11.83 2.04 -18.78
CA ALA A 221 -13.14 1.58 -18.29
C ALA A 221 -13.32 0.06 -18.40
N GLU A 222 -12.74 -0.58 -19.42
CA GLU A 222 -12.77 -2.03 -19.59
C GLU A 222 -12.09 -2.76 -18.42
N THR A 223 -10.84 -2.39 -18.09
CA THR A 223 -10.14 -2.96 -16.93
C THR A 223 -10.91 -2.71 -15.63
N VAL A 224 -11.45 -1.50 -15.43
CA VAL A 224 -12.23 -1.18 -14.24
C VAL A 224 -13.46 -2.06 -14.15
N ARG A 225 -14.16 -2.28 -15.28
CA ARG A 225 -15.31 -3.19 -15.33
C ARG A 225 -14.91 -4.62 -14.97
N GLU A 226 -13.81 -5.14 -15.51
CA GLU A 226 -13.30 -6.47 -15.16
C GLU A 226 -13.01 -6.60 -13.67
N ILE A 227 -12.38 -5.58 -13.07
CA ILE A 227 -12.10 -5.52 -11.63
C ILE A 227 -13.41 -5.55 -10.83
N VAL A 228 -14.39 -4.71 -11.18
CA VAL A 228 -15.67 -4.64 -10.47
C VAL A 228 -16.45 -5.95 -10.59
N VAL A 229 -16.48 -6.55 -11.79
CA VAL A 229 -17.08 -7.86 -12.01
C VAL A 229 -16.37 -8.92 -11.17
N SER A 230 -15.05 -8.89 -11.07
CA SER A 230 -14.32 -9.83 -10.22
C SER A 230 -14.73 -9.70 -8.75
N TRP A 231 -14.91 -8.49 -8.22
CA TRP A 231 -15.36 -8.26 -6.85
C TRP A 231 -16.76 -8.83 -6.63
N VAL A 232 -17.70 -8.54 -7.52
CA VAL A 232 -19.08 -9.03 -7.44
C VAL A 232 -19.13 -10.56 -7.50
N VAL A 233 -18.28 -11.19 -8.31
CA VAL A 233 -18.23 -12.66 -8.44
C VAL A 233 -17.52 -13.32 -7.26
N THR A 234 -16.48 -12.70 -6.69
CA THR A 234 -15.72 -13.30 -5.59
C THR A 234 -16.54 -13.51 -4.32
N ILE A 235 -17.50 -12.63 -4.02
CA ILE A 235 -18.38 -12.74 -2.83
C ILE A 235 -19.25 -14.01 -2.86
N PRO A 236 -20.12 -14.24 -3.87
CA PRO A 236 -20.98 -15.42 -3.92
C PRO A 236 -20.16 -16.70 -4.06
N VAL A 237 -19.09 -16.69 -4.86
CA VAL A 237 -18.21 -17.86 -5.00
C VAL A 237 -17.57 -18.22 -3.66
N GLY A 238 -17.02 -17.24 -2.94
CA GLY A 238 -16.46 -17.45 -1.61
C GLY A 238 -17.50 -17.97 -0.60
N ALA A 239 -18.71 -17.41 -0.61
CA ALA A 239 -19.80 -17.87 0.25
C ALA A 239 -20.23 -19.31 -0.03
N ILE A 240 -20.36 -19.68 -1.31
CA ILE A 240 -20.69 -21.05 -1.73
C ILE A 240 -19.60 -22.03 -1.28
N PHE A 241 -18.33 -21.68 -1.48
CA PHE A 241 -17.21 -22.52 -1.02
C PHE A 241 -17.19 -22.67 0.50
N ALA A 242 -17.46 -21.60 1.25
CA ALA A 242 -17.55 -21.66 2.70
C ALA A 242 -18.67 -22.62 3.15
N VAL A 243 -19.88 -22.49 2.59
CA VAL A 243 -21.02 -23.38 2.90
C VAL A 243 -20.68 -24.83 2.55
N PHE A 244 -20.12 -25.06 1.37
CA PHE A 244 -19.76 -26.39 0.91
C PHE A 244 -18.69 -27.04 1.79
N TYR A 245 -17.65 -26.29 2.17
CA TYR A 245 -16.58 -26.77 3.04
C TYR A 245 -17.10 -27.10 4.43
N THR A 246 -17.90 -26.22 5.03
CA THR A 246 -18.52 -26.48 6.34
C THR A 246 -19.44 -27.70 6.28
N TRP A 247 -20.26 -27.83 5.24
CA TRP A 247 -21.16 -28.98 5.08
C TRP A 247 -20.39 -30.31 5.00
N ILE A 248 -19.32 -30.36 4.19
CA ILE A 248 -18.44 -31.53 4.11
C ILE A 248 -17.80 -31.82 5.47
N MET A 249 -17.22 -30.82 6.12
CA MET A 249 -16.54 -31.00 7.39
C MET A 249 -17.49 -31.50 8.47
N THR A 250 -18.71 -30.96 8.57
CA THR A 250 -19.70 -31.42 9.55
C THR A 250 -20.15 -32.86 9.27
N LYS A 251 -20.36 -33.23 7.99
CA LYS A 251 -20.75 -34.61 7.63
C LYS A 251 -19.63 -35.61 7.86
N LEU A 252 -18.40 -35.25 7.53
CA LEU A 252 -17.22 -36.08 7.77
C LEU A 252 -16.97 -36.26 9.27
N LEU A 253 -17.05 -35.17 10.05
CA LEU A 253 -16.84 -35.23 11.50
C LEU A 253 -17.90 -36.09 12.19
N SER A 254 -19.17 -35.99 11.75
CA SER A 254 -20.26 -36.86 12.22
C SER A 254 -20.13 -38.33 11.83
N TYR A 255 -19.25 -38.68 10.89
CA TYR A 255 -18.96 -40.07 10.53
C TYR A 255 -17.80 -40.64 11.37
N ILE A 256 -16.91 -39.77 11.86
CA ILE A 256 -15.72 -40.15 12.62
C ILE A 256 -15.98 -40.13 14.14
N LEU A 257 -16.85 -39.23 14.62
CA LEU A 257 -17.23 -39.05 16.02
C LEU A 257 -18.64 -39.59 16.27
#